data_AF-A0A5M3ZD43-F1
#
_entry.id   AF-A0A5M3ZD43-F1
#
_cell.length_a   1.000
_cell.length_b   1.000
_cell.length_c   1.000
_cell.angle_alpha   90.00
_cell.angle_beta   90.00
_cell.angle_gamma   90.00
#
_symmetry.space_group_name_H-M   'P 1'
#
loop_
_entity.id
_entity.type
_entity.pdbx_description
1 polymer ?
#
loop_
_entity_poly.entity_id
_entity_poly.type
_entity_poly.pdbx_seq_one_letter_code
_entity_poly.pdbx_strand_id
1 'polypeptide(L)'
;MSAAQEQPEHKALRHAVRNIESSLLKIPSMQYTLEDLSGLPIRCLPMPLSNEGYPQFKPCFFEPFKTISQDPEAGYPAWELPEGWPEDSISPMDRADSILIYLDEYIGSVICNSASNPKDSPAYWHMPSSSDRYPTLWEHNELSRWVATFTSDYNAGPHFKCMMISDVHGDDRLTRSELLCACRIMIMFLSSRRWMNHMVTPVMLLSFMGGYGRILLVHHDGSQLIVRKSKLFDFREKNTPALKLFLRWWCSSHVGDTLKGALSQEK
;
A
#
# COMPACT_ATOMS: atom_id res chain seq x y z
N MET A 1 25.15 25.19 15.54
CA MET A 1 24.44 23.89 15.61
C MET A 1 25.03 23.01 14.52
N SER A 2 25.69 21.90 14.90
CA SER A 2 26.23 20.94 13.92
C SER A 2 25.06 20.35 13.11
N ALA A 3 25.16 20.38 11.79
CA ALA A 3 24.17 19.72 10.94
C ALA A 3 24.26 18.22 11.24
N ALA A 4 23.16 17.63 11.74
CA ALA A 4 23.10 16.20 12.02
C ALA A 4 23.56 15.42 10.77
N GLN A 5 24.64 14.66 10.93
CA GLN A 5 25.25 13.90 9.85
C GLN A 5 24.54 12.57 9.73
N GLU A 6 24.18 12.19 8.50
CA GLU A 6 23.59 10.90 8.21
C GLU A 6 24.53 9.76 8.63
N GLN A 7 23.99 8.78 9.36
CA GLN A 7 24.73 7.60 9.78
C GLN A 7 25.07 6.70 8.57
N PRO A 8 26.25 6.05 8.53
CA PRO A 8 26.65 5.18 7.43
C PRO A 8 25.64 4.07 7.12
N GLU A 9 25.02 3.50 8.16
CA GLU A 9 24.01 2.44 8.06
C GLU A 9 22.74 2.92 7.35
N HIS A 10 22.22 4.10 7.72
CA HIS A 10 21.08 4.72 7.07
C HIS A 10 21.38 5.02 5.59
N LYS A 11 22.59 5.53 5.31
CA LYS A 11 23.05 5.73 3.94
C LYS A 11 23.09 4.42 3.16
N ALA A 12 23.61 3.34 3.74
CA ALA A 12 23.67 2.03 3.10
C ALA A 12 22.26 1.48 2.79
N LEU A 13 21.33 1.60 3.75
CA LEU A 13 19.93 1.24 3.57
C LEU A 13 19.28 1.97 2.40
N ARG A 14 19.47 3.28 2.30
CA ARG A 14 18.96 4.06 1.16
C ARG A 14 19.52 3.57 -0.18
N HIS A 15 20.80 3.23 -0.24
CA HIS A 15 21.39 2.70 -1.48
C HIS A 15 20.85 1.31 -1.81
N ALA A 16 20.63 0.44 -0.80
CA ALA A 16 20.04 -0.87 -1.01
C ALA A 16 18.66 -0.77 -1.67
N VAL A 17 17.77 0.09 -1.16
CA VAL A 17 16.43 0.30 -1.74
C VAL A 17 16.51 0.90 -3.15
N ARG A 18 17.41 1.87 -3.40
CA ARG A 18 17.64 2.42 -4.75
C ARG A 18 18.14 1.38 -5.74
N ASN A 19 18.99 0.46 -5.31
CA ASN A 19 19.49 -0.62 -6.14
C ASN A 19 18.37 -1.60 -6.51
N ILE A 20 17.46 -1.90 -5.58
CA ILE A 20 16.26 -2.71 -5.85
C ILE A 20 15.37 -2.01 -6.89
N GLU A 21 15.02 -0.74 -6.67
CA GLU A 21 14.23 0.05 -7.63
C GLU A 21 14.89 0.06 -9.02
N SER A 22 16.18 0.37 -9.08
CA SER A 22 16.94 0.44 -10.33
C SER A 22 16.96 -0.90 -11.09
N SER A 23 16.97 -2.02 -10.37
CA SER A 23 16.90 -3.34 -10.98
C SER A 23 15.49 -3.66 -11.48
N LEU A 24 14.45 -3.32 -10.71
CA LEU A 24 13.05 -3.48 -11.12
C LEU A 24 12.70 -2.65 -12.36
N LEU A 25 13.27 -1.45 -12.48
CA LEU A 25 13.07 -0.58 -13.65
C LEU A 25 13.58 -1.22 -14.96
N LYS A 26 14.59 -2.10 -14.89
CA LYS A 26 15.16 -2.80 -16.05
C LYS A 26 14.32 -3.99 -16.52
N ILE A 27 13.40 -4.46 -15.68
CA ILE A 27 12.50 -5.56 -16.01
C ILE A 27 11.23 -4.96 -16.64
N PRO A 28 10.90 -5.27 -17.91
CA PRO A 28 9.78 -4.64 -18.61
C PRO A 28 8.41 -5.20 -18.21
N SER A 29 8.36 -6.28 -17.43
CA SER A 29 7.11 -6.93 -17.03
C SER A 29 6.30 -6.08 -16.06
N MET A 30 4.98 -6.11 -16.21
CA MET A 30 4.01 -5.52 -15.27
C MET A 30 3.66 -6.45 -14.11
N GLN A 31 3.88 -7.75 -14.26
CA GLN A 31 3.64 -8.78 -13.25
C GLN A 31 4.83 -9.72 -13.20
N TYR A 32 5.50 -9.79 -12.06
CA TYR A 32 6.77 -10.49 -11.93
C TYR A 32 6.57 -11.99 -11.68
N THR A 33 7.23 -12.78 -12.51
CA THR A 33 7.44 -14.20 -12.28
C THR A 33 8.51 -14.43 -11.20
N LEU A 34 8.67 -15.67 -10.74
CA LEU A 34 9.77 -16.03 -9.84
C LEU A 34 11.14 -15.80 -10.48
N GLU A 35 11.24 -15.97 -11.80
CA GLU A 35 12.48 -15.75 -12.56
C GLU A 35 12.81 -14.25 -12.64
N ASP A 36 11.81 -13.39 -12.87
CA ASP A 36 12.01 -11.93 -12.90
C ASP A 36 12.59 -11.40 -11.58
N LEU A 37 12.16 -11.96 -10.44
CA LEU A 37 12.64 -11.55 -9.11
C LEU A 37 13.87 -12.33 -8.65
N SER A 38 14.33 -13.31 -9.44
CA SER A 38 15.49 -14.13 -9.09
C SER A 38 16.74 -13.27 -8.96
N GLY A 39 17.46 -13.43 -7.85
CA GLY A 39 18.68 -12.66 -7.56
C GLY A 39 18.44 -11.24 -7.03
N LEU A 40 17.18 -10.78 -6.94
CA LEU A 40 16.87 -9.55 -6.21
C LEU A 40 16.73 -9.84 -4.71
N PRO A 41 17.17 -8.94 -3.81
CA PRO A 41 17.02 -9.11 -2.37
C PRO A 41 15.57 -8.76 -1.95
N ILE A 42 14.61 -9.51 -2.47
CA ILE A 42 13.17 -9.34 -2.23
C ILE A 42 12.64 -10.67 -1.69
N ARG A 43 11.98 -10.61 -0.53
CA ARG A 43 11.37 -11.78 0.09
C ARG A 43 9.88 -11.58 0.20
N CYS A 44 9.13 -12.37 -0.57
CA CYS A 44 7.68 -12.42 -0.46
C CYS A 44 7.26 -13.40 0.64
N LEU A 45 6.40 -12.94 1.54
CA LEU A 45 5.86 -13.71 2.66
C LEU A 45 4.34 -13.62 2.68
N PRO A 46 3.62 -14.63 3.20
CA PRO A 46 2.20 -14.50 3.46
C PRO A 46 1.94 -13.47 4.57
N MET A 47 0.76 -12.87 4.53
CA MET A 47 0.18 -12.04 5.57
C MET A 47 -0.94 -12.83 6.27
N PRO A 48 -0.62 -13.75 7.21
CA PRO A 48 -1.63 -14.49 7.93
C PRO A 48 -2.42 -13.54 8.83
N LEU A 49 -3.75 -13.63 8.74
CA LEU A 49 -4.71 -12.83 9.48
C LEU A 49 -5.62 -13.74 10.29
N SER A 50 -6.00 -13.30 11.49
CA SER A 50 -7.08 -13.94 12.25
C SER A 50 -8.42 -13.77 11.52
N ASN A 51 -9.46 -14.47 12.00
CA ASN A 51 -10.82 -14.33 11.44
C ASN A 51 -11.34 -12.89 11.56
N GLU A 52 -10.86 -12.13 12.55
CA GLU A 52 -11.19 -10.73 12.80
C GLU A 52 -10.28 -9.75 12.02
N GLY A 53 -9.34 -10.28 11.21
CA GLY A 53 -8.47 -9.48 10.35
C GLY A 53 -7.21 -8.93 11.03
N TYR A 54 -6.82 -9.45 12.21
CA TYR A 54 -5.62 -9.01 12.93
C TYR A 54 -4.37 -9.79 12.51
N PRO A 55 -3.18 -9.17 12.51
CA PRO A 55 -1.95 -9.82 12.07
C PRO A 55 -1.52 -10.95 13.01
N GLN A 56 -1.18 -12.11 12.43
CA GLN A 56 -0.62 -13.27 13.13
C GLN A 56 0.89 -13.42 12.88
N PHE A 57 1.58 -12.31 12.67
CA PHE A 57 3.00 -12.26 12.35
C PHE A 57 3.68 -11.09 13.05
N LYS A 58 5.00 -11.18 13.19
CA LYS A 58 5.87 -10.11 13.67
C LYS A 58 7.10 -9.96 12.76
N PRO A 59 7.72 -8.77 12.72
CA PRO A 59 7.16 -7.51 13.19
C PRO A 59 5.95 -7.08 12.33
N CYS A 60 5.06 -6.27 12.91
CA CYS A 60 3.98 -5.61 12.19
C CYS A 60 3.99 -4.14 12.61
N PHE A 61 4.11 -3.24 11.65
CA PHE A 61 4.27 -1.81 11.88
C PHE A 61 2.95 -1.02 11.78
N PHE A 62 1.84 -1.73 11.59
CA PHE A 62 0.51 -1.15 11.47
C PHE A 62 -0.45 -1.91 12.38
N GLU A 63 -1.11 -1.22 13.30
CA GLU A 63 -2.14 -1.79 14.16
C GLU A 63 -3.50 -1.57 13.50
N PRO A 64 -4.20 -2.62 13.04
CA PRO A 64 -5.45 -2.45 12.31
C PRO A 64 -6.54 -1.81 13.16
N PHE A 65 -7.37 -0.98 12.52
CA PHE A 65 -8.45 -0.23 13.17
C PHE A 65 -9.47 -1.17 13.82
N LYS A 66 -9.74 -1.01 15.12
CA LYS A 66 -10.52 -2.00 15.89
C LYS A 66 -12.02 -1.94 15.60
N THR A 67 -12.58 -0.74 15.44
CA THR A 67 -14.03 -0.51 15.44
C THR A 67 -14.54 -0.25 14.03
N ILE A 68 -15.32 -1.18 13.47
CA ILE A 68 -16.07 -0.94 12.23
C ILE A 68 -17.51 -1.38 12.47
N SER A 69 -18.40 -0.41 12.64
CA SER A 69 -19.81 -0.66 12.96
C SER A 69 -20.74 -0.53 11.76
N GLN A 70 -20.27 0.06 10.65
CA GLN A 70 -21.10 0.40 9.50
C GLN A 70 -20.71 -0.45 8.30
N ASP A 71 -21.71 -0.88 7.54
CA ASP A 71 -21.53 -1.51 6.23
C ASP A 71 -21.51 -0.42 5.15
N PRO A 72 -20.89 -0.67 3.99
CA PRO A 72 -20.98 0.28 2.89
C PRO A 72 -22.42 0.32 2.37
N GLU A 73 -23.05 1.49 2.38
CA GLU A 73 -24.45 1.69 1.96
C GLU A 73 -24.59 2.11 0.50
N ALA A 74 -23.54 2.71 -0.08
CA ALA A 74 -23.52 3.16 -1.46
C ALA A 74 -23.80 2.01 -2.45
N GLY A 75 -24.40 2.38 -3.59
CA GLY A 75 -24.63 1.47 -4.71
C GLY A 75 -23.31 0.91 -5.23
N TYR A 76 -23.17 -0.41 -5.27
CA TYR A 76 -21.92 -1.04 -5.71
C TYR A 76 -21.74 -0.87 -7.22
N PRO A 77 -20.51 -0.61 -7.72
CA PRO A 77 -20.28 -0.48 -9.15
C PRO A 77 -20.72 -1.72 -9.91
N ALA A 78 -21.43 -1.51 -11.03
CA ALA A 78 -21.86 -2.59 -11.89
C ALA A 78 -20.65 -3.24 -12.58
N TRP A 79 -20.58 -4.57 -12.53
CA TRP A 79 -19.52 -5.30 -13.23
C TRP A 79 -19.88 -5.57 -14.70
N GLU A 80 -21.15 -5.74 -15.01
CA GLU A 80 -21.61 -5.97 -16.37
C GLU A 80 -21.46 -4.71 -17.23
N LEU A 81 -21.04 -4.90 -18.47
CA LEU A 81 -21.03 -3.82 -19.45
C LEU A 81 -22.47 -3.50 -19.88
N PRO A 82 -22.78 -2.23 -20.18
CA PRO A 82 -24.06 -1.91 -20.80
C PRO A 82 -24.22 -2.67 -22.12
N GLU A 83 -25.46 -3.04 -22.45
CA GLU A 83 -25.77 -3.78 -23.67
C GLU A 83 -25.22 -3.04 -24.92
N GLY A 84 -24.54 -3.76 -25.80
CA GLY A 84 -23.95 -3.24 -27.04
C GLY A 84 -22.55 -2.64 -26.91
N TRP A 85 -21.95 -2.59 -25.72
CA TRP A 85 -20.57 -2.16 -25.55
C TRP A 85 -19.57 -3.28 -25.87
N PRO A 86 -18.47 -2.99 -26.59
CA PRO A 86 -17.37 -3.94 -26.78
C PRO A 86 -16.80 -4.45 -25.45
N GLU A 87 -16.41 -5.72 -25.39
CA GLU A 87 -15.88 -6.36 -24.16
C GLU A 87 -14.59 -5.69 -23.65
N ASP A 88 -13.81 -5.08 -24.55
CA ASP A 88 -12.57 -4.36 -24.29
C ASP A 88 -12.78 -2.86 -23.98
N SER A 89 -14.01 -2.40 -23.84
CA SER A 89 -14.31 -0.98 -23.57
C SER A 89 -13.87 -0.50 -22.20
N ILE A 90 -13.61 -1.42 -21.26
CA ILE A 90 -13.21 -1.09 -19.88
C ILE A 90 -11.91 -1.83 -19.58
N SER A 91 -10.86 -1.06 -19.33
CA SER A 91 -9.55 -1.61 -18.99
C SER A 91 -9.56 -2.22 -17.58
N PRO A 92 -8.61 -3.12 -17.26
CA PRO A 92 -8.37 -3.53 -15.88
C PRO A 92 -8.16 -2.37 -14.90
N MET A 93 -7.56 -1.25 -15.36
CA MET A 93 -7.40 -0.07 -14.52
C MET A 93 -8.73 0.61 -14.20
N ASP A 94 -9.62 0.78 -15.18
CA ASP A 94 -10.95 1.41 -14.97
C ASP A 94 -11.79 0.60 -13.95
N ARG A 95 -11.68 -0.73 -14.00
CA ARG A 95 -12.30 -1.62 -13.00
C ARG A 95 -11.71 -1.42 -11.60
N ALA A 96 -10.39 -1.35 -11.52
CA ALA A 96 -9.69 -1.12 -10.27
C ALA A 96 -10.04 0.25 -9.66
N ASP A 97 -10.16 1.28 -10.50
CA ASP A 97 -10.57 2.63 -10.11
C ASP A 97 -11.99 2.66 -9.54
N SER A 98 -12.93 1.96 -10.18
CA SER A 98 -14.30 1.84 -9.69
C SER A 98 -14.38 1.23 -8.27
N ILE A 99 -13.56 0.21 -8.00
CA ILE A 99 -13.47 -0.42 -6.66
C ILE A 99 -12.83 0.55 -5.66
N LEU A 100 -11.77 1.25 -6.08
CA LEU A 100 -11.05 2.20 -5.24
C LEU A 100 -11.93 3.38 -4.84
N ILE A 101 -12.67 3.97 -5.77
CA ILE A 101 -13.63 5.06 -5.51
C ILE A 101 -14.71 4.59 -4.52
N TYR A 102 -15.23 3.37 -4.70
CA TYR A 102 -16.21 2.80 -3.76
C TYR A 102 -15.64 2.65 -2.35
N LEU A 103 -14.39 2.19 -2.23
CA LEU A 103 -13.72 2.07 -0.93
C LEU A 103 -13.45 3.45 -0.30
N ASP A 104 -13.03 4.44 -1.09
CA ASP A 104 -12.82 5.81 -0.63
C ASP A 104 -14.11 6.43 -0.07
N GLU A 105 -15.22 6.28 -0.80
CA GLU A 105 -16.55 6.70 -0.33
C GLU A 105 -16.94 6.00 0.97
N TYR A 106 -16.69 4.69 1.07
CA TYR A 106 -16.96 3.92 2.29
C TYR A 106 -16.11 4.41 3.47
N ILE A 107 -14.81 4.67 3.26
CA ILE A 107 -13.92 5.23 4.28
C ILE A 107 -14.43 6.61 4.73
N GLY A 108 -14.77 7.48 3.77
CA GLY A 108 -15.32 8.80 4.04
C GLY A 108 -16.61 8.74 4.86
N SER A 109 -17.52 7.82 4.51
CA SER A 109 -18.76 7.58 5.25
C SER A 109 -18.48 7.18 6.71
N VAL A 110 -17.62 6.19 6.94
CA VAL A 110 -17.29 5.73 8.30
C VAL A 110 -16.63 6.84 9.11
N ILE A 111 -15.70 7.60 8.52
CA ILE A 111 -15.04 8.70 9.22
C ILE A 111 -16.05 9.79 9.59
N CYS A 112 -16.85 10.24 8.64
CA CYS A 112 -17.79 11.35 8.83
C CYS A 112 -18.97 10.99 9.74
N ASN A 113 -19.41 9.72 9.76
CA ASN A 113 -20.58 9.27 10.53
C ASN A 113 -20.23 8.68 11.90
N SER A 114 -18.95 8.58 12.24
CA SER A 114 -18.51 7.93 13.49
C SER A 114 -18.63 8.81 14.74
N ALA A 115 -18.85 10.12 14.59
CA ALA A 115 -19.04 11.05 15.70
C ALA A 115 -19.86 12.28 15.25
N SER A 116 -20.44 13.01 16.21
CA SER A 116 -21.17 14.27 15.92
C SER A 116 -20.27 15.33 15.27
N ASN A 117 -18.97 15.30 15.58
CA ASN A 117 -17.94 16.05 14.88
C ASN A 117 -16.91 15.06 14.32
N PRO A 118 -16.68 15.02 12.99
CA PRO A 118 -15.75 14.07 12.38
C PRO A 118 -14.34 14.10 13.01
N LYS A 119 -13.88 15.25 13.51
CA LYS A 119 -12.55 15.40 14.14
C LYS A 119 -12.38 14.60 15.43
N ASP A 120 -13.49 14.24 16.08
CA ASP A 120 -13.48 13.45 17.31
C ASP A 120 -13.39 11.94 16.98
N SER A 121 -13.52 11.56 15.71
CA SER A 121 -13.31 10.19 15.26
C SER A 121 -11.83 9.81 15.32
N PRO A 122 -11.48 8.66 15.93
CA PRO A 122 -10.15 8.09 15.82
C PRO A 122 -9.72 7.83 14.37
N ALA A 123 -10.67 7.64 13.45
CA ALA A 123 -10.39 7.40 12.04
C ALA A 123 -10.15 8.69 11.23
N TYR A 124 -10.44 9.88 11.78
CA TYR A 124 -10.29 11.17 11.09
C TYR A 124 -8.89 11.40 10.54
N TRP A 125 -7.87 11.01 11.30
CA TRP A 125 -6.46 11.13 10.92
C TRP A 125 -6.03 10.17 9.80
N HIS A 126 -6.96 9.39 9.27
CA HIS A 126 -6.73 8.45 8.18
C HIS A 126 -7.49 8.84 6.91
N MET A 127 -8.05 10.06 6.84
CA MET A 127 -8.71 10.54 5.63
C MET A 127 -7.76 10.45 4.42
N PRO A 128 -8.15 9.77 3.35
CA PRO A 128 -7.39 9.71 2.11
C PRO A 128 -7.03 11.11 1.61
N SER A 129 -5.74 11.32 1.31
CA SER A 129 -5.26 12.52 0.65
C SER A 129 -4.82 12.19 -0.77
N SER A 130 -5.12 13.05 -1.75
CA SER A 130 -4.57 12.89 -3.10
C SER A 130 -3.05 12.70 -3.07
N SER A 131 -2.58 11.78 -3.90
CA SER A 131 -1.17 11.48 -4.10
C SER A 131 -0.42 12.58 -4.89
N ASP A 132 -1.11 13.60 -5.41
CA ASP A 132 -0.52 14.71 -6.20
C ASP A 132 0.65 15.41 -5.51
N ARG A 133 0.69 15.38 -4.17
CA ARG A 133 1.82 15.90 -3.37
C ARG A 133 3.12 15.10 -3.55
N TYR A 134 3.04 13.92 -4.15
CA TYR A 134 4.12 12.97 -4.33
C TYR A 134 4.18 12.49 -5.79
N PRO A 135 4.49 13.38 -6.75
CA PRO A 135 4.46 13.04 -8.17
C PRO A 135 5.45 11.94 -8.53
N THR A 136 6.48 11.69 -7.72
CA THR A 136 7.47 10.64 -8.02
C THR A 136 7.00 9.23 -7.66
N LEU A 137 5.79 9.04 -7.10
CA LEU A 137 5.36 7.72 -6.65
C LEU A 137 5.00 6.76 -7.78
N TRP A 138 4.56 7.25 -8.95
CA TRP A 138 4.21 6.42 -10.10
C TRP A 138 4.98 6.83 -11.36
N GLU A 139 4.87 6.02 -12.40
CA GLU A 139 5.53 6.28 -13.68
C GLU A 139 4.69 7.26 -14.49
N HIS A 140 5.28 8.39 -14.91
CA HIS A 140 4.66 9.37 -15.81
C HIS A 140 5.17 9.13 -17.22
N ASN A 141 4.60 8.14 -17.91
CA ASN A 141 4.87 7.93 -19.33
C ASN A 141 3.54 7.83 -20.10
N GLU A 142 3.58 7.99 -21.43
CA GLU A 142 2.37 7.96 -22.28
C GLU A 142 1.57 6.65 -22.17
N LEU A 143 2.18 5.61 -21.59
CA LEU A 143 1.59 4.29 -21.36
C LEU A 143 1.45 4.01 -19.85
N SER A 144 1.19 5.01 -19.00
CA SER A 144 1.18 4.84 -17.54
C SER A 144 0.19 3.75 -17.13
N ARG A 145 0.70 2.54 -16.90
CA ARG A 145 -0.12 1.33 -16.63
C ARG A 145 -0.49 1.18 -15.16
N TRP A 146 -0.24 2.20 -14.34
CA TRP A 146 -0.61 2.22 -12.93
C TRP A 146 -0.47 3.64 -12.36
N VAL A 147 -1.20 3.90 -11.28
CA VAL A 147 -1.16 5.17 -10.56
C VAL A 147 -1.34 4.93 -9.07
N ALA A 148 -0.58 5.66 -8.25
CA ALA A 148 -0.89 5.80 -6.84
C ALA A 148 -1.92 6.94 -6.70
N THR A 149 -3.05 6.69 -6.07
CA THR A 149 -4.20 7.62 -6.09
C THR A 149 -4.34 8.36 -4.77
N PHE A 150 -4.38 7.60 -3.67
CA PHE A 150 -4.55 8.12 -2.33
C PHE A 150 -3.37 7.76 -1.43
N THR A 151 -3.07 8.66 -0.51
CA THR A 151 -1.97 8.53 0.44
C THR A 151 -2.42 8.94 1.83
N SER A 152 -1.76 8.40 2.85
CA SER A 152 -1.88 8.83 4.23
C SER A 152 -0.53 8.62 4.91
N ASP A 153 0.09 9.71 5.34
CA ASP A 153 1.34 9.73 6.09
C ASP A 153 1.09 10.03 7.57
N TYR A 154 2.07 9.70 8.41
CA TYR A 154 2.02 9.98 9.83
C TYR A 154 3.05 11.05 10.20
N ASN A 155 2.63 12.01 11.02
CA ASN A 155 3.56 13.01 11.55
C ASN A 155 4.57 12.41 12.55
N ALA A 156 4.25 11.27 13.16
CA ALA A 156 5.01 10.67 14.25
C ALA A 156 6.15 9.72 13.81
N GLY A 157 6.19 9.31 12.53
CA GLY A 157 7.18 8.35 12.05
C GLY A 157 7.12 8.13 10.55
N PRO A 158 8.06 7.34 9.98
CA PRO A 158 8.20 7.12 8.55
C PRO A 158 7.20 6.09 8.00
N HIS A 159 6.05 5.93 8.64
CA HIS A 159 4.98 5.06 8.17
C HIS A 159 4.21 5.74 7.05
N PHE A 160 3.88 4.99 6.01
CA PHE A 160 3.15 5.51 4.87
C PHE A 160 2.14 4.50 4.34
N LYS A 161 0.95 4.97 3.99
CA LYS A 161 -0.10 4.18 3.36
C LYS A 161 -0.38 4.75 1.99
N CYS A 162 -0.60 3.87 1.01
CA CYS A 162 -0.96 4.25 -0.34
C CYS A 162 -2.02 3.32 -0.91
N MET A 163 -3.03 3.88 -1.56
CA MET A 163 -3.91 3.13 -2.45
C MET A 163 -3.43 3.32 -3.89
N MET A 164 -3.55 2.27 -4.68
CA MET A 164 -3.08 2.30 -6.06
C MET A 164 -3.89 1.37 -6.96
N ILE A 165 -3.97 1.74 -8.23
CA ILE A 165 -4.62 0.97 -9.28
C ILE A 165 -3.60 0.60 -10.35
N SER A 166 -3.78 -0.56 -10.98
CA SER A 166 -2.90 -1.07 -12.04
C SER A 166 -3.70 -1.64 -13.19
N ASP A 167 -3.24 -1.36 -14.41
CA ASP A 167 -3.75 -1.89 -15.67
C ASP A 167 -3.21 -3.31 -15.92
N VAL A 168 -3.55 -4.22 -15.02
CA VAL A 168 -3.23 -5.65 -15.11
C VAL A 168 -4.40 -6.47 -14.60
N HIS A 169 -4.56 -7.69 -15.09
CA HIS A 169 -5.51 -8.63 -14.52
C HIS A 169 -5.00 -9.13 -13.17
N GLY A 170 -5.91 -9.24 -12.20
CA GLY A 170 -5.57 -9.74 -10.88
C GLY A 170 -5.13 -11.19 -10.89
N ASP A 171 -3.91 -11.42 -10.43
CA ASP A 171 -3.38 -12.74 -10.09
C ASP A 171 -2.47 -12.67 -8.86
N ASP A 172 -1.86 -13.79 -8.50
CA ASP A 172 -1.09 -13.90 -7.27
C ASP A 172 0.36 -13.37 -7.38
N ARG A 173 0.82 -12.96 -8.57
CA ARG A 173 2.17 -12.40 -8.79
C ARG A 173 2.24 -10.97 -8.27
N LEU A 174 3.43 -10.54 -7.82
CA LEU A 174 3.67 -9.14 -7.47
C LEU A 174 3.68 -8.27 -8.72
N THR A 175 3.11 -7.08 -8.64
CA THR A 175 3.08 -6.15 -9.77
C THR A 175 4.28 -5.21 -9.77
N ARG A 176 4.61 -4.67 -10.95
CA ARG A 176 5.56 -3.57 -11.11
C ARG A 176 5.20 -2.38 -10.23
N SER A 177 3.92 -2.03 -10.23
CA SER A 177 3.38 -0.91 -9.48
C SER A 177 3.64 -1.06 -7.98
N GLU A 178 3.33 -2.22 -7.39
CA GLU A 178 3.51 -2.46 -5.96
C GLU A 178 4.96 -2.31 -5.50
N LEU A 179 5.90 -2.94 -6.22
CA LEU A 179 7.30 -2.92 -5.83
C LEU A 179 7.95 -1.56 -6.06
N LEU A 180 7.68 -0.92 -7.21
CA LEU A 180 8.22 0.42 -7.48
C LEU A 180 7.64 1.45 -6.53
N CYS A 181 6.32 1.43 -6.28
CA CYS A 181 5.69 2.37 -5.35
C CYS A 181 6.27 2.22 -3.94
N ALA A 182 6.38 0.99 -3.42
CA ALA A 182 6.99 0.74 -2.12
C ALA A 182 8.44 1.25 -2.05
N CYS A 183 9.27 0.95 -3.05
CA CYS A 183 10.65 1.42 -3.09
C CYS A 183 10.72 2.95 -3.13
N ARG A 184 9.90 3.61 -3.95
CA ARG A 184 9.88 5.08 -4.09
C ARG A 184 9.45 5.78 -2.81
N ILE A 185 8.43 5.25 -2.13
CA ILE A 185 8.03 5.73 -0.79
C ILE A 185 9.22 5.58 0.16
N MET A 186 9.86 4.42 0.22
CA MET A 186 11.02 4.21 1.10
C MET A 186 12.17 5.17 0.79
N ILE A 187 12.51 5.35 -0.49
CA ILE A 187 13.55 6.29 -0.93
C ILE A 187 13.21 7.72 -0.54
N MET A 188 11.95 8.13 -0.67
CA MET A 188 11.50 9.47 -0.28
C MET A 188 11.76 9.72 1.22
N PHE A 189 11.35 8.79 2.09
CA PHE A 189 11.58 8.92 3.54
C PHE A 189 13.07 8.85 3.89
N LEU A 190 13.81 7.88 3.34
CA LEU A 190 15.25 7.72 3.59
C LEU A 190 16.10 8.86 2.98
N SER A 191 15.55 9.66 2.08
CA SER A 191 16.23 10.86 1.55
C SER A 191 15.93 12.11 2.39
N SER A 192 14.94 12.04 3.28
CA SER A 192 14.52 13.17 4.11
C SER A 192 15.38 13.28 5.37
N ARG A 193 15.91 14.49 5.61
CA ARG A 193 16.61 14.79 6.87
C ARG A 193 15.73 14.59 8.11
N ARG A 194 14.40 14.76 7.98
CA ARG A 194 13.45 14.56 9.08
C ARG A 194 13.53 13.14 9.64
N TRP A 195 13.82 12.16 8.79
CA TRP A 195 13.73 10.74 9.12
C TRP A 195 15.08 10.04 9.21
N MET A 196 16.19 10.79 9.24
CA MET A 196 17.56 10.24 9.19
C MET A 196 17.95 9.29 10.34
N ASN A 197 17.18 9.31 11.43
CA ASN A 197 17.38 8.44 12.60
C ASN A 197 16.54 7.17 12.52
N HIS A 198 15.71 7.01 11.50
CA HIS A 198 14.85 5.85 11.33
C HIS A 198 15.48 4.84 10.37
N MET A 199 15.65 3.61 10.86
CA MET A 199 16.23 2.49 10.10
C MET A 199 15.16 1.60 9.46
N VAL A 200 13.88 1.92 9.64
CA VAL A 200 12.77 1.22 9.00
C VAL A 200 11.77 2.25 8.47
N THR A 201 11.37 2.11 7.21
CA THR A 201 10.27 2.87 6.58
C THR A 201 9.15 1.91 6.22
N PRO A 202 8.14 1.72 7.10
CA PRO A 202 7.03 0.82 6.83
C PRO A 202 6.08 1.41 5.80
N VAL A 203 5.75 0.62 4.78
CA VAL A 203 4.82 0.97 3.72
C VAL A 203 3.65 0.00 3.72
N MET A 204 2.42 0.50 3.67
CA MET A 204 1.23 -0.30 3.40
C MET A 204 0.66 0.11 2.04
N LEU A 205 0.36 -0.88 1.21
CA LEU A 205 -0.31 -0.68 -0.06
C LEU A 205 -1.68 -1.37 -0.05
N LEU A 206 -2.72 -0.65 -0.46
CA LEU A 206 -3.96 -1.25 -0.95
C LEU A 206 -3.87 -1.23 -2.48
N SER A 207 -3.62 -2.40 -3.06
CA SER A 207 -3.32 -2.56 -4.48
C SER A 207 -4.52 -3.17 -5.20
N PHE A 208 -5.05 -2.46 -6.19
CA PHE A 208 -6.20 -2.87 -6.99
C PHE A 208 -5.80 -3.11 -8.45
N MET A 209 -6.36 -4.15 -9.05
CA MET A 209 -5.99 -4.64 -10.38
C MET A 209 -7.15 -5.43 -11.00
N GLY A 210 -7.77 -4.87 -12.04
CA GLY A 210 -9.01 -5.42 -12.58
C GLY A 210 -10.11 -5.47 -11.53
N GLY A 211 -10.72 -6.65 -11.36
CA GLY A 211 -11.78 -6.89 -10.36
C GLY A 211 -11.29 -7.30 -8.99
N TYR A 212 -10.01 -7.12 -8.71
CA TYR A 212 -9.35 -7.67 -7.53
C TYR A 212 -8.58 -6.63 -6.75
N GLY A 213 -8.37 -6.91 -5.46
CA GLY A 213 -7.47 -6.13 -4.63
C GLY A 213 -6.74 -6.97 -3.58
N ARG A 214 -5.63 -6.45 -3.07
CA ARG A 214 -4.90 -7.04 -1.93
C ARG A 214 -4.22 -5.99 -1.06
N ILE A 215 -3.85 -6.41 0.15
CA ILE A 215 -3.09 -5.62 1.11
C ILE A 215 -1.63 -6.09 1.05
N LEU A 216 -0.69 -5.15 0.95
CA LEU A 216 0.73 -5.41 1.12
C LEU A 216 1.30 -4.61 2.28
N LEU A 217 2.12 -5.26 3.11
CA LEU A 217 2.98 -4.60 4.09
C LEU A 217 4.42 -4.79 3.67
N VAL A 218 5.12 -3.68 3.45
CA VAL A 218 6.46 -3.67 2.89
C VAL A 218 7.40 -2.90 3.82
N HIS A 219 8.55 -3.49 4.12
CA HIS A 219 9.65 -2.81 4.79
C HIS A 219 10.98 -3.42 4.33
N HIS A 220 12.09 -2.72 4.53
CA HIS A 220 13.42 -3.29 4.34
C HIS A 220 13.96 -3.70 5.72
N ASP A 221 14.43 -4.93 5.88
CA ASP A 221 14.85 -5.45 7.19
C ASP A 221 16.32 -5.14 7.54
N GLY A 222 17.08 -4.65 6.55
CA GLY A 222 18.51 -4.37 6.62
C GLY A 222 19.30 -5.22 5.61
N SER A 223 18.72 -6.32 5.14
CA SER A 223 19.27 -7.21 4.12
C SER A 223 18.39 -7.27 2.87
N GLN A 224 17.08 -7.38 3.04
CA GLN A 224 16.11 -7.62 1.96
C GLN A 224 14.87 -6.75 2.11
N LEU A 225 14.19 -6.51 1.00
CA LEU A 225 12.84 -5.96 0.98
C LEU A 225 11.85 -7.08 1.34
N ILE A 226 11.24 -6.97 2.51
CA ILE A 226 10.22 -7.88 2.99
C ILE A 226 8.86 -7.41 2.48
N VAL A 227 8.20 -8.24 1.68
CA VAL A 227 6.88 -7.98 1.12
C VAL A 227 5.90 -9.01 1.69
N ARG A 228 5.09 -8.62 2.68
CA ARG A 228 3.98 -9.46 3.15
C ARG A 228 2.74 -9.15 2.34
N LYS A 229 2.18 -10.15 1.67
CA LYS A 229 0.94 -10.02 0.88
C LYS A 229 -0.21 -10.81 1.48
N SER A 230 -1.40 -10.21 1.50
CA SER A 230 -2.64 -10.95 1.71
C SER A 230 -2.94 -11.84 0.51
N LYS A 231 -3.96 -12.69 0.63
CA LYS A 231 -4.62 -13.27 -0.56
C LYS A 231 -5.18 -12.16 -1.44
N LEU A 232 -5.46 -12.51 -2.69
CA LEU A 232 -6.22 -11.67 -3.61
C LEU A 232 -7.72 -11.76 -3.26
N PHE A 233 -8.38 -10.62 -3.12
CA PHE A 233 -9.81 -10.51 -2.84
C PHE A 233 -10.54 -10.16 -4.13
N ASP A 234 -11.63 -10.88 -4.38
CA ASP A 234 -12.53 -10.64 -5.52
C ASP A 234 -13.57 -9.58 -5.14
N PHE A 235 -13.65 -8.56 -5.98
CA PHE A 235 -14.54 -7.40 -5.88
C PHE A 235 -15.42 -7.24 -7.13
N ARG A 236 -15.50 -8.26 -8.00
CA ARG A 236 -16.45 -8.26 -9.13
C ARG A 236 -17.91 -8.20 -8.65
N GLU A 237 -18.15 -8.75 -7.46
CA GLU A 237 -19.36 -8.56 -6.69
C GLU A 237 -19.04 -7.84 -5.37
N LYS A 238 -20.07 -7.28 -4.72
CA LYS A 238 -19.92 -6.58 -3.45
C LYS A 238 -19.43 -7.52 -2.35
N ASN A 239 -18.15 -7.40 -2.02
CA ASN A 239 -17.50 -8.19 -0.99
C ASN A 239 -17.37 -7.40 0.32
N THR A 240 -18.48 -7.26 1.05
CA THR A 240 -18.53 -6.48 2.31
C THR A 240 -17.47 -6.90 3.34
N PRO A 241 -17.22 -8.20 3.60
CA PRO A 241 -16.14 -8.60 4.52
C PRO A 241 -14.75 -8.12 4.08
N ALA A 242 -14.43 -8.19 2.78
CA ALA A 242 -13.16 -7.69 2.27
C ALA A 242 -13.07 -6.16 2.34
N LEU A 243 -14.14 -5.44 2.01
CA LEU A 243 -14.19 -3.97 2.12
C LEU A 243 -13.96 -3.50 3.56
N LYS A 244 -14.58 -4.16 4.54
CA LYS A 244 -14.33 -3.92 5.97
C LYS A 244 -12.88 -4.18 6.35
N LEU A 245 -12.28 -5.23 5.81
CA LEU A 245 -10.86 -5.52 6.04
C LEU A 245 -9.96 -4.42 5.46
N PHE A 246 -10.24 -3.95 4.24
CA PHE A 246 -9.46 -2.88 3.62
C PHE A 246 -9.58 -1.56 4.39
N LEU A 247 -10.80 -1.18 4.80
CA LEU A 247 -11.03 -0.03 5.67
C LEU A 247 -10.27 -0.17 6.99
N ARG A 248 -10.31 -1.35 7.62
CA ARG A 248 -9.59 -1.65 8.86
C ARG A 248 -8.09 -1.40 8.74
N TRP A 249 -7.49 -1.86 7.64
CA TRP A 249 -6.07 -1.70 7.38
C TRP A 249 -5.72 -0.27 6.96
N TRP A 250 -6.54 0.38 6.14
CA TRP A 250 -6.37 1.79 5.79
C TRP A 250 -6.40 2.69 7.03
N CYS A 251 -7.35 2.47 7.92
CA CYS A 251 -7.48 3.21 9.18
C CYS A 251 -6.57 2.67 10.31
N SER A 252 -5.56 1.85 9.97
CA SER A 252 -4.59 1.39 10.96
C SER A 252 -3.85 2.56 11.61
N SER A 253 -3.35 2.34 12.83
CA SER A 253 -2.40 3.23 13.49
C SER A 253 -0.96 2.76 13.25
N HIS A 254 0.00 3.68 13.33
CA HIS A 254 1.42 3.34 13.27
C HIS A 254 1.85 2.67 14.58
N VAL A 255 2.59 1.57 14.48
CA VAL A 255 3.19 0.86 15.63
C VAL A 255 4.57 0.32 15.28
N GLY A 256 5.27 -0.22 16.27
CA GLY A 256 6.63 -0.74 16.12
C GLY A 256 7.69 0.35 16.19
N ASP A 257 8.89 -0.04 16.62
CA ASP A 257 10.05 0.86 16.64
C ASP A 257 10.57 1.00 15.21
N THR A 258 10.89 2.22 14.79
CA THR A 258 11.48 2.48 13.46
C THR A 258 12.89 3.06 13.57
N LEU A 259 13.36 3.36 14.79
CA LEU A 259 14.70 3.87 15.05
C LEU A 259 15.77 2.77 14.94
N LYS A 260 15.38 1.53 15.26
CA LYS A 260 16.26 0.35 15.17
C LYS A 260 15.89 -0.49 13.94
N GLY A 261 16.87 -1.14 13.32
CA GLY A 261 16.65 -2.00 12.16
C GLY A 261 15.70 -3.17 12.46
N ALA A 262 14.90 -3.61 11.48
CA ALA A 262 13.81 -4.57 11.73
C ALA A 262 14.30 -5.93 12.23
N LEU A 263 15.49 -6.40 11.79
CA LEU A 263 16.12 -7.63 12.30
C LEU A 263 16.40 -7.61 13.81
N SER A 264 16.48 -6.43 14.42
CA SER A 264 16.65 -6.32 15.88
C SER A 264 15.36 -6.53 16.68
N GLN A 265 14.21 -6.64 15.99
CA GLN A 265 12.86 -6.73 16.57
C GLN A 265 12.21 -8.11 16.41
N GLU A 266 12.94 -9.07 15.84
CA GLU A 266 12.55 -10.49 15.74
C GLU A 266 12.99 -11.33 16.96
N LYS A 267 13.64 -10.70 17.95
CA LYS A 267 14.03 -11.32 19.23
C LYS A 267 13.01 -11.09 20.33
#